data_AF-A0A316VKG6-F1
#
_entry.id   AF-A0A316VKG6-F1
#
_cell.length_a   1.000
_cell.length_b   1.000
_cell.length_c   1.000
_cell.angle_alpha   90.00
_cell.angle_beta   90.00
_cell.angle_gamma   90.00
#
_symmetry.space_group_name_H-M   'P 1'
#
loop_
_entity.id
_entity.type
_entity.pdbx_description
1 polymer ?
#
loop_
_entity_poly.entity_id
_entity_poly.type
_entity_poly.pdbx_seq_one_letter_code
_entity_poly.pdbx_strand_id
1 'polypeptide(L)'
;MPPTPFHPTHTTPFKSSISSSQQAKRREALQSTNPTSTQGDSWPIPVNADQLDARHWTYLAEGGKNLLLRYTGPDVYPFVNTRDGRRMALRIGKSSRQQLNDKGASISSEPSSSSSNIQQKGGDEQEIDSEEWQERILLPDLADAGSDELVPPLIRVESTKALNSFLRFIISKIEGLRPIERRLKTGIDADKPSEVFITEDLSAPIPNHPCLILEIKPKCGFLPKEGDAWKQSTSRFRMHSVLKGDAKLTKEEFEALYDPLDLYSGQPDRVEKAATALYASWQQGRENNLRIFLDGKKVEHPTSVIEGGAGIMEQAETLTKKLYNDPNLNLAQAVARILASEQVQTILKRLRTLQQRYDPIDVEGVDKEAQRQEGKSLLDRTDEMSISLAEYESMLAKVGSGEKNLSLRELIASFLLSTSYKDCSLFIRISDGPNEPVIHTHLVDLDPKPVVKLPYLLSIDREITKTFTEWAKDVQL
;
A
#
# COMPACT_ATOMS: atom_id res chain seq x y z
N MET A 1 47.21 -2.12 -8.56
CA MET A 1 45.92 -2.50 -9.16
C MET A 1 44.95 -1.35 -8.90
N PRO A 2 44.10 -0.95 -9.86
CA PRO A 2 43.10 0.09 -9.64
C PRO A 2 41.93 -0.43 -8.76
N PRO A 3 41.23 0.43 -8.02
CA PRO A 3 39.99 0.07 -7.34
C PRO A 3 38.85 -0.10 -8.35
N THR A 4 37.97 -1.07 -8.13
CA THR A 4 36.76 -1.29 -8.94
C THR A 4 35.69 -0.24 -8.62
N PRO A 5 35.13 0.46 -9.63
CA PRO A 5 34.06 1.44 -9.41
C PRO A 5 32.69 0.75 -9.27
N PHE A 6 32.15 0.68 -8.06
CA PHE A 6 30.77 0.26 -7.84
C PHE A 6 29.79 1.40 -8.20
N HIS A 7 29.13 1.29 -9.35
CA HIS A 7 28.04 2.17 -9.73
C HIS A 7 26.74 1.79 -8.98
N PRO A 8 25.94 2.76 -8.50
CA PRO A 8 24.71 2.49 -7.76
C PRO A 8 23.48 2.31 -8.67
N THR A 9 22.56 1.42 -8.27
CA THR A 9 21.21 1.30 -8.84
C THR A 9 20.16 1.82 -7.83
N HIS A 10 19.21 2.63 -8.30
CA HIS A 10 18.22 3.38 -7.49
C HIS A 10 16.82 2.73 -7.50
N THR A 11 15.96 3.04 -6.51
CA THR A 11 14.57 3.60 -6.70
C THR A 11 13.64 3.69 -5.42
N THR A 12 13.52 4.90 -4.85
CA THR A 12 12.26 5.65 -4.48
C THR A 12 11.29 5.13 -3.35
N PRO A 13 10.03 5.67 -3.07
CA PRO A 13 9.59 6.68 -2.04
C PRO A 13 8.45 6.21 -1.02
N PHE A 14 7.60 6.92 -0.21
CA PHE A 14 7.16 8.31 0.18
C PHE A 14 6.64 8.39 1.68
N LYS A 15 6.75 9.54 2.40
CA LYS A 15 6.58 9.83 3.89
C LYS A 15 5.09 9.95 4.45
N SER A 16 4.72 9.71 5.74
CA SER A 16 4.58 10.56 7.02
C SER A 16 3.22 11.31 7.26
N SER A 17 2.68 11.69 8.46
CA SER A 17 2.88 11.34 9.93
C SER A 17 1.88 12.05 10.94
N ILE A 18 1.62 11.46 12.14
CA ILE A 18 0.63 11.77 13.25
C ILE A 18 0.92 12.87 14.31
N SER A 19 -0.15 13.51 14.84
CA SER A 19 -0.33 13.86 16.28
C SER A 19 -1.79 14.07 16.77
N SER A 20 -2.21 13.23 17.73
CA SER A 20 -3.53 12.97 18.35
C SER A 20 -4.27 14.04 19.20
N SER A 21 -5.54 13.79 19.59
CA SER A 21 -5.95 13.70 21.02
C SER A 21 -7.40 13.13 21.27
N GLN A 22 -7.67 12.63 22.50
CA GLN A 22 -8.97 12.18 23.09
C GLN A 22 -9.39 10.68 23.04
N GLN A 23 -8.67 9.77 23.72
CA GLN A 23 -9.07 8.36 23.95
C GLN A 23 -9.44 8.01 25.43
N ALA A 24 -9.46 8.96 26.35
CA ALA A 24 -9.27 8.71 27.79
C ALA A 24 -10.50 8.23 28.63
N LYS A 25 -11.59 7.70 28.04
CA LYS A 25 -12.87 7.49 28.78
C LYS A 25 -13.68 6.20 28.55
N ARG A 26 -13.10 5.11 28.01
CA ARG A 26 -13.83 3.81 27.85
C ARG A 26 -13.14 2.55 28.38
N ARG A 27 -11.98 2.66 29.04
CA ARG A 27 -11.13 1.49 29.38
C ARG A 27 -11.59 0.65 30.59
N GLU A 28 -12.66 1.04 31.31
CA GLU A 28 -13.15 0.35 32.53
C GLU A 28 -14.22 -0.72 32.27
N ALA A 29 -14.82 -0.80 31.07
CA ALA A 29 -16.01 -1.63 30.82
C ALA A 29 -15.72 -3.10 30.39
N LEU A 30 -14.45 -3.51 30.30
CA LEU A 30 -14.03 -4.79 29.69
C LEU A 30 -13.22 -5.72 30.63
N GLN A 31 -13.21 -5.47 31.94
CA GLN A 31 -12.41 -6.25 32.91
C GLN A 31 -13.25 -7.03 33.94
N SER A 32 -14.24 -7.84 33.51
CA SER A 32 -15.01 -8.70 34.43
C SER A 32 -15.79 -9.88 33.80
N THR A 33 -15.14 -10.80 33.09
CA THR A 33 -15.67 -12.17 32.84
C THR A 33 -14.59 -13.25 33.00
N ASN A 34 -14.99 -14.47 33.38
CA ASN A 34 -14.08 -15.57 33.70
C ASN A 34 -13.64 -16.38 32.45
N PRO A 35 -12.44 -16.98 32.45
CA PRO A 35 -11.84 -17.58 31.25
C PRO A 35 -12.26 -19.05 31.01
N THR A 36 -13.43 -19.27 30.41
CA THR A 36 -13.89 -20.63 30.06
C THR A 36 -14.72 -20.73 28.75
N SER A 37 -14.28 -20.05 27.68
CA SER A 37 -14.83 -20.27 26.33
C SER A 37 -13.79 -20.07 25.22
N THR A 38 -13.51 -21.14 24.48
CA THR A 38 -12.98 -21.15 23.10
C THR A 38 -11.89 -20.12 22.74
N GLN A 39 -10.64 -20.39 23.10
CA GLN A 39 -9.48 -19.85 22.36
C GLN A 39 -9.34 -20.60 21.03
N GLY A 40 -10.16 -20.18 20.06
CA GLY A 40 -10.27 -20.77 18.73
C GLY A 40 -9.20 -20.25 17.78
N ASP A 41 -9.55 -19.26 16.95
CA ASP A 41 -8.97 -19.16 15.61
C ASP A 41 -8.45 -17.77 15.24
N SER A 42 -8.62 -16.75 16.08
CA SER A 42 -8.05 -15.42 15.84
C SER A 42 -6.53 -15.41 16.10
N TRP A 43 -5.77 -15.26 15.02
CA TRP A 43 -4.32 -15.01 15.02
C TRP A 43 -3.99 -14.01 13.89
N PRO A 44 -3.01 -13.10 14.04
CA PRO A 44 -2.16 -12.84 15.20
C PRO A 44 -2.92 -12.45 16.47
N ILE A 45 -2.24 -12.51 17.62
CA ILE A 45 -2.76 -12.07 18.92
C ILE A 45 -1.87 -10.95 19.49
N PRO A 46 -2.35 -10.17 20.49
CA PRO A 46 -1.51 -9.20 21.20
C PRO A 46 -0.24 -9.82 21.81
N VAL A 47 0.86 -9.09 21.73
CA VAL A 47 2.19 -9.50 22.22
C VAL A 47 2.72 -8.44 23.19
N ASN A 48 3.20 -8.86 24.36
CA ASN A 48 3.82 -7.94 25.32
C ASN A 48 5.21 -7.53 24.83
N ALA A 49 5.56 -6.25 24.97
CA ALA A 49 6.84 -5.73 24.47
C ALA A 49 8.08 -6.43 25.08
N ASP A 50 7.99 -6.92 26.32
CA ASP A 50 9.04 -7.71 26.98
C ASP A 50 9.32 -9.07 26.31
N GLN A 51 8.42 -9.54 25.44
CA GLN A 51 8.60 -10.77 24.64
C GLN A 51 9.36 -10.49 23.32
N LEU A 52 9.60 -9.22 22.96
CA LEU A 52 10.25 -8.84 21.70
C LEU A 52 11.77 -8.88 21.81
N ASP A 53 12.38 -9.95 21.30
CA ASP A 53 13.84 -10.10 21.19
C ASP A 53 14.33 -9.62 19.82
N ALA A 54 15.12 -8.54 19.79
CA ALA A 54 15.68 -7.95 18.57
C ALA A 54 16.57 -8.91 17.74
N ARG A 55 17.04 -10.03 18.31
CA ARG A 55 17.73 -11.08 17.56
C ARG A 55 16.80 -11.78 16.57
N HIS A 56 15.54 -11.99 16.95
CA HIS A 56 14.54 -12.75 16.20
C HIS A 56 13.77 -11.97 15.11
N TRP A 57 14.11 -10.70 14.86
CA TRP A 57 13.46 -9.89 13.82
C TRP A 57 14.47 -9.40 12.78
N THR A 58 14.11 -9.45 11.49
CA THR A 58 14.95 -8.92 10.39
C THR A 58 14.16 -7.95 9.51
N TYR A 59 14.88 -7.04 8.86
CA TYR A 59 14.29 -6.10 7.89
C TYR A 59 13.59 -6.85 6.75
N LEU A 60 12.33 -6.51 6.49
CA LEU A 60 11.56 -7.04 5.36
C LEU A 60 11.47 -6.01 4.22
N ALA A 61 10.91 -4.84 4.50
CA ALA A 61 10.67 -3.78 3.52
C ALA A 61 10.44 -2.42 4.20
N GLU A 62 10.40 -1.32 3.44
CA GLU A 62 9.84 -0.07 3.93
C GLU A 62 9.09 0.75 2.86
N GLY A 63 7.85 1.14 3.19
CA GLY A 63 7.24 2.36 2.65
C GLY A 63 7.96 3.59 3.22
N GLY A 64 7.50 4.81 2.97
CA GLY A 64 8.12 5.98 3.62
C GLY A 64 7.47 6.36 4.96
N LYS A 65 6.16 6.15 5.15
CA LYS A 65 5.53 6.17 6.49
C LYS A 65 6.00 4.99 7.34
N ASN A 66 5.85 3.76 6.83
CA ASN A 66 6.01 2.53 7.61
C ASN A 66 7.27 1.73 7.20
N LEU A 67 7.83 0.98 8.14
CA LEU A 67 8.85 -0.04 7.95
C LEU A 67 8.31 -1.39 8.44
N LEU A 68 8.65 -2.47 7.74
CA LEU A 68 8.27 -3.84 8.08
C LEU A 68 9.49 -4.65 8.53
N LEU A 69 9.33 -5.39 9.62
CA LEU A 69 10.23 -6.48 10.03
C LEU A 69 9.48 -7.81 9.93
N ARG A 70 10.18 -8.89 9.57
CA ARG A 70 9.66 -10.26 9.68
C ARG A 70 10.24 -11.00 10.87
N TYR A 71 9.45 -11.88 11.48
CA TYR A 71 9.92 -12.79 12.50
C TYR A 71 10.74 -13.94 11.89
N THR A 72 11.94 -14.14 12.44
CA THR A 72 12.93 -15.15 12.04
C THR A 72 13.56 -15.82 13.26
N GLY A 73 12.83 -15.87 14.39
CA GLY A 73 13.21 -16.65 15.56
C GLY A 73 12.72 -18.11 15.48
N PRO A 74 12.84 -18.88 16.58
CA PRO A 74 12.31 -20.24 16.69
C PRO A 74 10.80 -20.30 16.43
N ASP A 75 10.30 -21.43 15.92
CA ASP A 75 8.89 -21.61 15.57
C ASP A 75 8.03 -21.83 16.83
N VAL A 76 7.74 -20.73 17.53
CA VAL A 76 7.01 -20.70 18.81
C VAL A 76 5.83 -19.73 18.76
N TYR A 77 4.74 -20.13 19.42
CA TYR A 77 3.57 -19.28 19.62
C TYR A 77 3.91 -18.11 20.57
N PRO A 78 3.41 -16.88 20.32
CA PRO A 78 2.50 -16.49 19.25
C PRO A 78 3.18 -16.08 17.93
N PHE A 79 4.50 -15.90 17.91
CA PHE A 79 5.25 -15.34 16.77
C PHE A 79 5.15 -16.16 15.48
N VAL A 80 5.01 -17.48 15.63
CA VAL A 80 4.59 -18.39 14.58
C VAL A 80 3.32 -19.08 15.06
N ASN A 81 2.28 -19.09 14.22
CA ASN A 81 1.09 -19.91 14.48
C ASN A 81 1.48 -21.38 14.29
N THR A 82 1.49 -22.13 15.40
CA THR A 82 1.93 -23.52 15.42
C THR A 82 0.94 -24.51 14.79
N ARG A 83 -0.24 -24.03 14.33
CA ARG A 83 -1.20 -24.86 13.57
C ARG A 83 -0.97 -24.84 12.06
N ASP A 84 -0.68 -23.67 11.49
CA ASP A 84 -0.66 -23.41 10.04
C ASP A 84 0.68 -22.85 9.52
N GLY A 85 1.64 -22.56 10.39
CA GLY A 85 2.97 -22.05 10.04
C GLY A 85 3.03 -20.57 9.66
N ARG A 86 1.93 -19.80 9.76
CA ARG A 86 1.92 -18.35 9.54
C ARG A 86 2.83 -17.62 10.53
N ARG A 87 3.48 -16.53 10.09
CA ARG A 87 4.52 -15.81 10.86
C ARG A 87 4.18 -14.34 11.05
N MET A 88 4.47 -13.79 12.23
CA MET A 88 4.24 -12.37 12.51
C MET A 88 5.23 -11.45 11.77
N ALA A 89 4.73 -10.29 11.36
CA ALA A 89 5.50 -9.10 11.02
C ALA A 89 5.31 -8.01 12.09
N LEU A 90 6.28 -7.11 12.20
CA LEU A 90 6.14 -5.83 12.91
C LEU A 90 6.05 -4.68 11.90
N ARG A 91 4.99 -3.88 11.98
CA ARG A 91 4.81 -2.62 11.23
C ARG A 91 5.13 -1.45 12.14
N ILE A 92 6.21 -0.73 11.83
CA ILE A 92 6.76 0.36 12.64
C ILE A 92 6.64 1.68 11.87
N GLY A 93 5.95 2.66 12.45
CA GLY A 93 5.87 4.03 11.93
C GLY A 93 7.21 4.78 12.03
N LYS A 94 7.50 5.64 11.05
CA LYS A 94 8.76 6.41 10.97
C LYS A 94 8.53 7.92 11.01
N SER A 95 9.45 8.60 11.68
CA SER A 95 9.53 10.07 11.76
C SER A 95 10.47 10.64 10.69
N SER A 96 10.34 11.93 10.40
CA SER A 96 11.26 12.64 9.50
C SER A 96 12.64 12.82 10.13
N ARG A 97 13.71 12.88 9.33
CA ARG A 97 15.07 13.13 9.85
C ARG A 97 15.23 14.53 10.48
N GLN A 98 14.40 15.51 10.12
CA GLN A 98 14.37 16.82 10.80
C GLN A 98 13.78 16.68 12.21
N GLN A 99 12.59 16.08 12.34
CA GLN A 99 11.95 15.80 13.64
C GLN A 99 12.85 15.00 14.60
N LEU A 100 13.73 14.14 14.08
CA LEU A 100 14.72 13.40 14.87
C LEU A 100 15.92 14.28 15.29
N ASN A 101 16.40 15.16 14.41
CA ASN A 101 17.55 16.03 14.66
C ASN A 101 17.20 17.19 15.61
N ASP A 102 16.02 17.80 15.45
CA ASP A 102 15.59 18.95 16.27
C ASP A 102 15.39 18.55 17.74
N LYS A 103 14.97 17.30 17.99
CA LYS A 103 14.93 16.65 19.32
C LYS A 103 16.31 16.35 19.90
N GLY A 104 17.34 16.20 19.06
CA GLY A 104 18.73 15.99 19.49
C GLY A 104 19.45 17.31 19.81
N ALA A 105 19.22 18.35 19.00
CA ALA A 105 19.82 19.67 19.18
C ALA A 105 19.33 20.41 20.44
N SER A 106 18.14 20.07 20.94
CA SER A 106 17.53 20.70 22.13
C SER A 106 18.22 20.35 23.47
N ILE A 107 19.36 19.66 23.43
CA ILE A 107 20.25 19.40 24.58
C ILE A 107 21.43 20.40 24.63
N SER A 108 21.68 21.21 23.59
CA SER A 108 22.85 22.10 23.52
C SER A 108 22.57 23.51 22.95
N SER A 109 22.36 24.46 23.88
CA SER A 109 22.71 25.90 23.81
C SER A 109 22.36 26.77 22.58
N GLU A 110 21.37 27.64 22.79
CA GLU A 110 21.19 29.02 22.29
C GLU A 110 21.04 29.36 20.77
N PRO A 111 20.30 30.44 20.45
CA PRO A 111 19.90 30.74 19.07
C PRO A 111 20.81 31.75 18.35
N SER A 112 21.18 31.44 17.11
CA SER A 112 21.67 32.43 16.14
C SER A 112 20.80 32.42 14.87
N SER A 113 20.75 33.53 14.15
CA SER A 113 19.62 33.88 13.29
C SER A 113 19.88 33.77 11.78
N SER A 114 18.78 33.76 11.03
CA SER A 114 18.67 34.02 9.58
C SER A 114 19.28 33.00 8.61
N SER A 115 18.38 32.28 7.91
CA SER A 115 18.54 31.90 6.50
C SER A 115 17.16 31.65 5.90
N SER A 116 16.86 32.27 4.77
CA SER A 116 15.56 32.16 4.10
C SER A 116 15.45 30.88 3.27
N ASN A 117 14.59 29.95 3.69
CA ASN A 117 14.13 28.85 2.86
C ASN A 117 12.64 28.59 3.13
N ILE A 118 11.93 28.05 2.13
CA ILE A 118 10.47 27.86 2.16
C ILE A 118 10.09 26.94 3.34
N GLN A 119 9.30 27.47 4.26
CA GLN A 119 8.99 26.79 5.53
C GLN A 119 7.93 25.70 5.31
N GLN A 120 8.37 24.45 5.19
CA GLN A 120 7.61 23.33 5.74
C GLN A 120 7.73 23.36 7.28
N LYS A 121 7.09 24.35 7.90
CA LYS A 121 6.56 24.15 9.26
C LYS A 121 5.43 23.14 9.11
N GLY A 122 5.48 22.08 9.89
CA GLY A 122 4.31 21.25 10.11
C GLY A 122 3.68 21.66 11.43
N GLY A 123 2.44 22.12 11.39
CA GLY A 123 1.52 21.95 12.49
C GLY A 123 1.24 20.46 12.72
N ASP A 124 0.61 20.16 13.85
CA ASP A 124 0.18 18.81 14.19
C ASP A 124 -1.00 18.37 13.31
N GLU A 125 -0.73 17.82 12.11
CA GLU A 125 -1.71 17.00 11.39
C GLU A 125 -2.15 15.86 12.33
N GLN A 126 -3.43 15.86 12.72
CA GLN A 126 -4.12 14.68 13.24
C GLN A 126 -4.27 13.64 12.11
N GLU A 127 -3.16 13.06 11.62
CA GLU A 127 -3.20 11.79 10.88
C GLU A 127 -3.89 10.74 11.76
N ILE A 128 -4.59 9.82 11.10
CA ILE A 128 -5.52 8.91 11.75
C ILE A 128 -4.76 7.67 12.24
N ASP A 129 -5.09 7.24 13.46
CA ASP A 129 -4.67 5.98 14.07
C ASP A 129 -4.90 4.81 13.10
N SER A 130 -3.85 4.04 12.79
CA SER A 130 -3.95 3.02 11.72
C SER A 130 -4.90 1.86 12.05
N GLU A 131 -5.11 1.58 13.34
CA GLU A 131 -5.94 0.49 13.87
C GLU A 131 -7.40 0.93 13.88
N GLU A 132 -7.70 2.12 14.42
CA GLU A 132 -9.06 2.69 14.34
C GLU A 132 -9.51 2.95 12.88
N TRP A 133 -8.59 3.35 11.99
CA TRP A 133 -8.88 3.48 10.54
C TRP A 133 -9.29 2.16 9.91
N GLN A 134 -8.59 1.07 10.24
CA GLN A 134 -8.92 -0.26 9.73
C GLN A 134 -10.30 -0.71 10.25
N GLU A 135 -10.51 -0.66 11.57
CA GLU A 135 -11.75 -1.11 12.21
C GLU A 135 -12.99 -0.32 11.76
N ARG A 136 -12.88 1.01 11.67
CA ARG A 136 -14.05 1.89 11.55
C ARG A 136 -14.32 2.37 10.12
N ILE A 137 -13.31 2.38 9.24
CA ILE A 137 -13.46 2.82 7.84
C ILE A 137 -13.30 1.64 6.86
N LEU A 138 -12.21 0.88 6.94
CA LEU A 138 -11.89 -0.13 5.92
C LEU A 138 -12.73 -1.40 6.03
N LEU A 139 -12.88 -1.98 7.24
CA LEU A 139 -13.62 -3.24 7.41
C LEU A 139 -15.12 -3.12 7.04
N PRO A 140 -15.86 -2.05 7.41
CA PRO A 140 -17.25 -1.88 6.97
C PRO A 140 -17.39 -1.75 5.45
N ASP A 141 -16.43 -1.09 4.77
CA ASP A 141 -16.41 -0.99 3.31
C ASP A 141 -16.04 -2.32 2.63
N LEU A 142 -15.33 -3.22 3.30
CA LEU A 142 -14.79 -4.45 2.72
C LEU A 142 -15.55 -5.73 3.11
N ALA A 143 -16.47 -5.68 4.09
CA ALA A 143 -17.25 -6.84 4.54
C ALA A 143 -17.96 -7.62 3.40
N ASP A 144 -18.55 -6.92 2.42
CA ASP A 144 -19.24 -7.56 1.29
C ASP A 144 -18.28 -8.21 0.25
N ALA A 145 -16.96 -8.24 0.49
CA ALA A 145 -15.97 -8.78 -0.46
C ALA A 145 -15.83 -10.31 -0.41
N GLY A 146 -16.51 -10.99 0.53
CA GLY A 146 -16.51 -12.46 0.62
C GLY A 146 -15.21 -13.08 1.13
N SER A 147 -14.46 -12.35 1.96
CA SER A 147 -13.22 -12.86 2.58
C SER A 147 -12.98 -12.19 3.93
N ASP A 148 -13.07 -12.98 5.01
CA ASP A 148 -13.08 -12.47 6.39
C ASP A 148 -11.73 -11.88 6.85
N GLU A 149 -10.62 -12.31 6.22
CA GLU A 149 -9.24 -11.82 6.50
C GLU A 149 -8.70 -10.88 5.39
N LEU A 150 -9.56 -10.24 4.58
CA LEU A 150 -9.15 -9.45 3.40
C LEU A 150 -8.17 -8.28 3.71
N VAL A 151 -8.15 -7.75 4.92
CA VAL A 151 -7.11 -6.79 5.37
C VAL A 151 -6.37 -7.41 6.55
N PRO A 152 -5.03 -7.57 6.49
CA PRO A 152 -4.27 -8.15 7.59
C PRO A 152 -4.50 -7.35 8.88
N PRO A 153 -4.79 -7.99 10.02
CA PRO A 153 -5.07 -7.27 11.25
C PRO A 153 -3.82 -6.49 11.72
N LEU A 154 -4.04 -5.27 12.19
CA LEU A 154 -3.06 -4.48 12.92
C LEU A 154 -3.37 -4.57 14.41
N ILE A 155 -2.43 -5.06 15.21
CA ILE A 155 -2.58 -5.21 16.66
C ILE A 155 -1.51 -4.38 17.35
N ARG A 156 -1.90 -3.31 18.03
CA ARG A 156 -0.99 -2.34 18.64
C ARG A 156 -0.15 -2.95 19.77
N VAL A 157 1.16 -2.70 19.71
CA VAL A 157 2.10 -3.02 20.79
C VAL A 157 2.17 -1.84 21.74
N GLU A 158 1.91 -2.06 23.04
CA GLU A 158 1.89 -0.97 24.02
C GLU A 158 3.26 -0.28 24.18
N SER A 159 3.22 1.06 24.20
CA SER A 159 4.41 1.90 24.34
C SER A 159 5.00 1.80 25.75
N THR A 160 6.16 1.17 25.85
CA THR A 160 6.78 0.74 27.11
C THR A 160 8.30 0.91 27.07
N LYS A 161 8.95 0.90 28.24
CA LYS A 161 10.42 0.91 28.34
C LYS A 161 11.06 -0.30 27.65
N ALA A 162 10.36 -1.44 27.62
CA ALA A 162 10.77 -2.64 26.89
C ALA A 162 10.75 -2.39 25.38
N LEU A 163 9.64 -1.86 24.83
CA LEU A 163 9.53 -1.52 23.41
C LEU A 163 10.62 -0.52 22.99
N ASN A 164 10.81 0.56 23.74
CA ASN A 164 11.85 1.56 23.46
C ASN A 164 13.26 0.93 23.45
N SER A 165 13.53 -0.02 24.35
CA SER A 165 14.82 -0.73 24.40
C SER A 165 14.99 -1.65 23.20
N PHE A 166 13.97 -2.44 22.85
CA PHE A 166 13.92 -3.26 21.64
C PHE A 166 14.17 -2.44 20.37
N LEU A 167 13.49 -1.29 20.22
CA LEU A 167 13.63 -0.41 19.05
C LEU A 167 15.06 0.13 18.89
N ARG A 168 15.76 0.49 19.98
CA ARG A 168 17.18 0.92 19.89
C ARG A 168 18.10 -0.18 19.35
N PHE A 169 17.88 -1.45 19.74
CA PHE A 169 18.63 -2.59 19.18
C PHE A 169 18.23 -2.90 17.73
N ILE A 170 16.95 -2.76 17.38
CA ILE A 170 16.48 -2.92 16.00
C ILE A 170 17.10 -1.89 15.07
N ILE A 171 17.13 -0.60 15.45
CA ILE A 171 17.69 0.47 14.63
C ILE A 171 19.15 0.18 14.27
N SER A 172 20.00 -0.15 15.24
CA SER A 172 21.41 -0.45 14.98
C SER A 172 21.60 -1.71 14.14
N LYS A 173 20.72 -2.71 14.27
CA LYS A 173 20.71 -3.93 13.44
C LYS A 173 20.30 -3.67 11.99
N ILE A 174 19.29 -2.83 11.74
CA ILE A 174 18.67 -2.70 10.40
C ILE A 174 19.12 -1.47 9.59
N GLU A 175 19.64 -0.41 10.21
CA GLU A 175 19.98 0.83 9.49
C GLU A 175 21.01 0.58 8.37
N GLY A 176 21.86 -0.45 8.48
CA GLY A 176 22.75 -0.89 7.38
C GLY A 176 22.01 -1.42 6.14
N LEU A 177 20.88 -2.11 6.33
CA LEU A 177 20.09 -2.80 5.30
C LEU A 177 19.08 -1.87 4.60
N ARG A 178 18.67 -0.79 5.27
CA ARG A 178 17.69 0.18 4.75
C ARG A 178 18.22 0.95 3.53
N PRO A 179 17.45 1.14 2.44
CA PRO A 179 17.94 1.82 1.24
C PRO A 179 18.36 3.27 1.52
N ILE A 180 19.47 3.72 0.90
CA ILE A 180 20.13 5.02 1.17
C ILE A 180 19.14 6.19 1.16
N GLU A 181 18.31 6.29 0.11
CA GLU A 181 17.29 7.33 -0.03
C GLU A 181 16.34 7.45 1.18
N ARG A 182 16.07 6.35 1.87
CA ARG A 182 15.09 6.27 2.96
C ARG A 182 15.70 6.66 4.30
N ARG A 183 16.96 6.27 4.54
CA ARG A 183 17.75 6.64 5.73
C ARG A 183 17.95 8.15 5.84
N LEU A 184 18.21 8.78 4.68
CA LEU A 184 18.36 10.24 4.56
C LEU A 184 17.04 11.00 4.81
N LYS A 185 15.88 10.39 4.52
CA LYS A 185 14.56 11.03 4.63
C LYS A 185 13.83 10.74 5.94
N THR A 186 14.00 9.53 6.50
CA THR A 186 13.18 8.99 7.60
C THR A 186 13.93 8.01 8.51
N GLY A 187 13.58 7.97 9.79
CA GLY A 187 14.09 7.01 10.77
C GLY A 187 13.02 6.59 11.78
N ILE A 188 13.35 5.67 12.67
CA ILE A 188 12.50 5.28 13.80
C ILE A 188 12.93 6.12 15.01
N ASP A 189 11.97 6.79 15.66
CA ASP A 189 12.19 7.36 17.00
C ASP A 189 11.99 6.24 18.03
N ALA A 190 13.04 5.87 18.76
CA ALA A 190 12.97 4.81 19.77
C ALA A 190 12.64 5.32 21.18
N ASP A 191 12.60 6.64 21.39
CA ASP A 191 12.24 7.25 22.67
C ASP A 191 10.76 7.68 22.67
N LYS A 192 10.24 8.06 21.50
CA LYS A 192 8.83 8.37 21.21
C LYS A 192 8.40 7.73 19.88
N PRO A 193 8.27 6.39 19.79
CA PRO A 193 7.79 5.72 18.58
C PRO A 193 6.38 6.17 18.21
N SER A 194 6.12 6.36 16.91
CA SER A 194 4.83 6.85 16.40
C SER A 194 3.73 5.80 16.55
N GLU A 195 3.86 4.66 15.87
CA GLU A 195 2.99 3.49 16.01
C GLU A 195 3.83 2.22 15.83
N VAL A 196 3.49 1.15 16.54
CA VAL A 196 4.08 -0.19 16.35
C VAL A 196 2.94 -1.22 16.43
N PHE A 197 2.81 -2.04 15.38
CA PHE A 197 1.81 -3.09 15.30
C PHE A 197 2.45 -4.45 15.02
N ILE A 198 1.88 -5.49 15.62
CA ILE A 198 1.96 -6.86 15.11
C ILE A 198 0.96 -7.00 13.95
N THR A 199 1.33 -7.73 12.92
CA THR A 199 0.47 -8.13 11.79
C THR A 199 0.99 -9.46 11.19
N GLU A 200 0.40 -9.98 10.12
CA GLU A 200 0.94 -11.15 9.42
C GLU A 200 2.04 -10.75 8.41
N ASP A 201 3.15 -11.50 8.38
CA ASP A 201 4.04 -11.52 7.23
C ASP A 201 3.40 -12.35 6.11
N LEU A 202 2.55 -11.73 5.30
CA LEU A 202 1.92 -12.37 4.14
C LEU A 202 2.94 -12.97 3.16
N SER A 203 4.17 -12.49 3.18
CA SER A 203 5.27 -12.99 2.35
C SER A 203 6.08 -14.11 3.03
N ALA A 204 5.71 -14.58 4.23
CA ALA A 204 6.44 -15.65 4.88
C ALA A 204 6.24 -17.00 4.17
N PRO A 205 7.30 -17.82 4.04
CA PRO A 205 7.17 -19.22 3.65
C PRO A 205 6.48 -20.02 4.75
N ILE A 206 5.54 -20.88 4.36
CA ILE A 206 4.89 -21.85 5.25
C ILE A 206 5.64 -23.19 5.12
N PRO A 207 6.13 -23.80 6.22
CA PRO A 207 6.87 -25.06 6.15
C PRO A 207 6.08 -26.17 5.43
N ASN A 208 6.72 -26.84 4.47
CA ASN A 208 6.14 -27.88 3.61
C ASN A 208 5.01 -27.44 2.65
N HIS A 209 4.65 -26.16 2.61
CA HIS A 209 3.63 -25.61 1.71
C HIS A 209 4.23 -24.49 0.83
N PRO A 210 4.94 -24.86 -0.27
CA PRO A 210 5.51 -23.88 -1.19
C PRO A 210 4.45 -22.95 -1.76
N CYS A 211 4.72 -21.64 -1.74
CA CYS A 211 3.75 -20.61 -2.04
C CYS A 211 4.27 -19.64 -3.11
N LEU A 212 3.52 -19.52 -4.20
CA LEU A 212 3.66 -18.44 -5.16
C LEU A 212 2.87 -17.24 -4.66
N ILE A 213 3.42 -16.04 -4.82
CA ILE A 213 2.79 -14.81 -4.34
C ILE A 213 2.86 -13.74 -5.44
N LEU A 214 1.74 -13.08 -5.71
CA LEU A 214 1.64 -11.91 -6.59
C LEU A 214 1.28 -10.67 -5.76
N GLU A 215 2.15 -9.65 -5.76
CA GLU A 215 1.78 -8.29 -5.36
C GLU A 215 1.40 -7.50 -6.62
N ILE A 216 0.16 -7.02 -6.69
CA ILE A 216 -0.35 -6.30 -7.84
C ILE A 216 -0.95 -4.97 -7.40
N LYS A 217 -0.56 -3.88 -8.08
CA LYS A 217 -1.13 -2.55 -7.89
C LYS A 217 -2.11 -2.28 -9.04
N PRO A 218 -3.41 -2.54 -8.87
CA PRO A 218 -4.36 -2.61 -9.98
C PRO A 218 -4.75 -1.24 -10.55
N LYS A 219 -4.57 -0.17 -9.77
CA LYS A 219 -4.91 1.23 -10.11
C LYS A 219 -6.41 1.47 -10.26
N CYS A 220 -6.79 2.54 -10.94
CA CYS A 220 -8.17 3.02 -11.04
C CYS A 220 -8.97 2.19 -12.04
N GLY A 221 -9.88 1.34 -11.55
CA GLY A 221 -10.70 0.42 -12.34
C GLY A 221 -11.92 1.04 -13.02
N PHE A 222 -11.97 2.37 -13.15
CA PHE A 222 -13.09 3.07 -13.75
C PHE A 222 -12.65 4.36 -14.48
N LEU A 223 -13.54 4.85 -15.34
CA LEU A 223 -13.48 6.14 -16.01
C LEU A 223 -14.41 7.14 -15.30
N PRO A 224 -13.98 8.38 -15.01
CA PRO A 224 -14.87 9.41 -14.45
C PRO A 224 -16.05 9.71 -15.39
N LYS A 225 -17.17 10.13 -14.80
CA LYS A 225 -18.41 10.44 -15.54
C LYS A 225 -18.36 11.80 -16.23
N GLU A 226 -17.54 12.71 -15.73
CA GLU A 226 -17.43 14.11 -16.14
C GLU A 226 -15.94 14.48 -16.33
N GLY A 227 -15.67 15.57 -17.06
CA GLY A 227 -14.32 15.99 -17.46
C GLY A 227 -14.09 15.86 -18.97
N ASP A 228 -12.83 15.96 -19.40
CA ASP A 228 -12.45 15.84 -20.81
C ASP A 228 -12.84 14.50 -21.45
N ALA A 229 -13.14 14.52 -22.75
CA ALA A 229 -13.51 13.32 -23.51
C ALA A 229 -12.46 12.19 -23.44
N TRP A 230 -11.18 12.54 -23.32
CA TRP A 230 -10.11 11.56 -23.07
C TRP A 230 -10.21 10.92 -21.68
N LYS A 231 -10.53 11.68 -20.63
CA LYS A 231 -10.76 11.15 -19.27
C LYS A 231 -11.99 10.23 -19.22
N GLN A 232 -13.00 10.49 -20.05
CA GLN A 232 -14.20 9.65 -20.18
C GLN A 232 -14.02 8.38 -21.04
N SER A 233 -12.88 8.22 -21.74
CA SER A 233 -12.66 7.12 -22.71
C SER A 233 -11.37 6.32 -22.50
N THR A 234 -10.33 6.93 -21.94
CA THR A 234 -9.00 6.33 -21.73
C THR A 234 -8.69 6.25 -20.23
N SER A 235 -8.16 5.11 -19.77
CA SER A 235 -7.88 4.94 -18.34
C SER A 235 -6.77 5.87 -17.87
N ARG A 236 -6.95 6.45 -16.66
CA ARG A 236 -5.98 7.37 -16.05
C ARG A 236 -4.57 6.76 -15.94
N PHE A 237 -4.45 5.44 -15.85
CA PHE A 237 -3.16 4.76 -15.88
C PHE A 237 -2.45 4.91 -17.24
N ARG A 238 -3.12 4.60 -18.35
CA ARG A 238 -2.51 4.67 -19.68
C ARG A 238 -2.19 6.10 -20.12
N MET A 239 -3.05 7.07 -19.79
CA MET A 239 -2.73 8.50 -19.97
C MET A 239 -1.48 8.92 -19.17
N HIS A 240 -1.34 8.43 -17.93
CA HIS A 240 -0.16 8.69 -17.09
C HIS A 240 1.10 8.00 -17.62
N SER A 241 1.01 6.80 -18.21
CA SER A 241 2.17 6.14 -18.82
C SER A 241 2.70 6.88 -20.06
N VAL A 242 1.85 7.62 -20.80
CA VAL A 242 2.30 8.56 -21.84
C VAL A 242 3.14 9.71 -21.24
N LEU A 243 2.69 10.33 -20.15
CA LEU A 243 3.46 11.37 -19.45
C LEU A 243 4.80 10.83 -18.91
N LYS A 244 4.82 9.63 -18.30
CA LYS A 244 6.04 8.99 -17.80
C LYS A 244 7.06 8.64 -18.87
N GLY A 245 6.62 8.43 -20.11
CA GLY A 245 7.48 8.20 -21.27
C GLY A 245 7.86 9.48 -22.01
N ASP A 246 7.77 10.65 -21.37
CA ASP A 246 8.00 11.97 -21.96
C ASP A 246 7.19 12.23 -23.26
N ALA A 247 5.99 11.64 -23.38
CA ALA A 247 5.17 11.63 -24.59
C ALA A 247 5.85 11.00 -25.85
N LYS A 248 6.77 10.03 -25.66
CA LYS A 248 7.51 9.38 -26.76
C LYS A 248 7.00 7.97 -27.14
N LEU A 249 5.96 7.47 -26.49
CA LEU A 249 5.38 6.14 -26.80
C LEU A 249 4.83 6.13 -28.23
N THR A 250 5.04 5.03 -28.95
CA THR A 250 4.29 4.79 -30.20
C THR A 250 2.83 4.40 -29.90
N LYS A 251 1.98 4.40 -30.93
CA LYS A 251 0.57 3.96 -30.80
C LYS A 251 0.50 2.48 -30.42
N GLU A 252 1.37 1.66 -31.00
CA GLU A 252 1.49 0.23 -30.74
C GLU A 252 1.97 -0.05 -29.31
N GLU A 253 2.96 0.70 -28.81
CA GLU A 253 3.38 0.62 -27.40
C GLU A 253 2.26 1.00 -26.45
N PHE A 254 1.49 2.05 -26.78
CA PHE A 254 0.33 2.49 -25.99
C PHE A 254 -0.84 1.50 -26.00
N GLU A 255 -1.08 0.80 -27.10
CA GLU A 255 -2.08 -0.26 -27.23
C GLU A 255 -1.67 -1.54 -26.48
N ALA A 256 -0.36 -1.80 -26.37
CA ALA A 256 0.22 -2.90 -25.59
C ALA A 256 0.34 -2.62 -24.07
N LEU A 257 0.06 -1.40 -23.60
CA LEU A 257 0.08 -1.07 -22.17
C LEU A 257 -0.95 -1.87 -21.37
N TYR A 258 -0.62 -2.14 -20.10
CA TYR A 258 -1.60 -2.58 -19.11
C TYR A 258 -2.76 -1.58 -18.99
N ASP A 259 -3.99 -2.07 -19.08
CA ASP A 259 -5.19 -1.28 -18.81
C ASP A 259 -5.92 -1.81 -17.56
N PRO A 260 -6.05 -1.02 -16.48
CA PRO A 260 -6.91 -1.36 -15.36
C PRO A 260 -8.35 -1.71 -15.78
N LEU A 261 -8.89 -1.05 -16.81
CA LEU A 261 -10.26 -1.31 -17.27
C LEU A 261 -10.43 -2.71 -17.86
N ASP A 262 -9.34 -3.34 -18.33
CA ASP A 262 -9.32 -4.71 -18.80
C ASP A 262 -9.24 -5.70 -17.63
N LEU A 263 -8.41 -5.43 -16.60
CA LEU A 263 -8.33 -6.26 -15.38
C LEU A 263 -9.62 -6.24 -14.54
N TYR A 264 -10.23 -5.07 -14.38
CA TYR A 264 -11.48 -4.85 -13.63
C TYR A 264 -12.75 -5.13 -14.47
N SER A 265 -12.62 -5.84 -15.61
CA SER A 265 -13.72 -6.08 -16.54
C SER A 265 -14.63 -7.26 -16.16
N GLY A 266 -14.09 -8.29 -15.50
CA GLY A 266 -14.75 -9.60 -15.36
C GLY A 266 -14.90 -10.38 -16.68
N GLN A 267 -14.28 -9.94 -17.78
CA GLN A 267 -14.33 -10.57 -19.10
C GLN A 267 -13.01 -11.33 -19.34
N PRO A 268 -13.01 -12.67 -19.50
CA PRO A 268 -11.80 -13.48 -19.53
C PRO A 268 -10.71 -12.97 -20.47
N ASP A 269 -11.04 -12.73 -21.74
CA ASP A 269 -10.11 -12.26 -22.79
C ASP A 269 -9.40 -10.94 -22.42
N ARG A 270 -10.12 -10.05 -21.72
CA ARG A 270 -9.59 -8.76 -21.26
C ARG A 270 -8.74 -8.91 -20.01
N VAL A 271 -9.15 -9.77 -19.08
CA VAL A 271 -8.33 -10.10 -17.90
C VAL A 271 -7.02 -10.78 -18.32
N GLU A 272 -7.06 -11.68 -19.32
CA GLU A 272 -5.87 -12.30 -19.91
C GLU A 272 -4.97 -11.27 -20.63
N LYS A 273 -5.54 -10.36 -21.43
CA LYS A 273 -4.80 -9.23 -22.03
C LYS A 273 -4.12 -8.38 -20.96
N ALA A 274 -4.83 -8.02 -19.90
CA ALA A 274 -4.29 -7.21 -18.79
C ALA A 274 -3.17 -7.94 -18.04
N ALA A 275 -3.35 -9.24 -17.75
CA ALA A 275 -2.34 -10.09 -17.13
C ALA A 275 -1.08 -10.24 -18.00
N THR A 276 -1.26 -10.40 -19.31
CA THR A 276 -0.17 -10.49 -20.29
C THR A 276 0.64 -9.20 -20.33
N ALA A 277 -0.02 -8.03 -20.36
CA ALA A 277 0.65 -6.74 -20.33
C ALA A 277 1.39 -6.47 -19.00
N LEU A 278 0.79 -6.83 -17.86
CA LEU A 278 1.45 -6.76 -16.54
C LEU A 278 2.71 -7.64 -16.51
N TYR A 279 2.63 -8.86 -17.02
CA TYR A 279 3.76 -9.79 -17.05
C TYR A 279 4.88 -9.32 -17.98
N ALA A 280 4.55 -8.84 -19.18
CA ALA A 280 5.55 -8.30 -20.12
C ALA A 280 6.26 -7.06 -19.53
N SER A 281 5.51 -6.17 -18.87
CA SER A 281 6.04 -4.98 -18.19
C SER A 281 6.97 -5.35 -17.02
N TRP A 282 6.62 -6.40 -16.24
CA TRP A 282 7.47 -6.97 -15.20
C TRP A 282 8.76 -7.60 -15.76
N GLN A 283 8.68 -8.40 -16.84
CA GLN A 283 9.86 -9.01 -17.46
C GLN A 283 10.89 -7.98 -17.96
N GLN A 284 10.41 -6.81 -18.38
CA GLN A 284 11.23 -5.68 -18.84
C GLN A 284 11.72 -4.80 -17.68
N GLY A 285 11.31 -5.05 -16.44
CA GLY A 285 11.66 -4.25 -15.26
C GLY A 285 11.11 -2.81 -15.28
N ARG A 286 10.12 -2.52 -16.13
CA ARG A 286 9.68 -1.14 -16.43
C ARG A 286 8.71 -0.55 -15.41
N GLU A 287 7.83 -1.36 -14.83
CA GLU A 287 6.77 -0.89 -13.93
C GLU A 287 6.71 -1.67 -12.61
N ASN A 288 6.14 -1.03 -11.58
CA ASN A 288 5.94 -1.61 -10.25
C ASN A 288 4.51 -2.12 -10.02
N ASN A 289 3.76 -2.38 -11.10
CA ASN A 289 2.37 -2.82 -11.06
C ASN A 289 2.20 -4.32 -10.79
N LEU A 290 3.24 -5.13 -11.01
CA LEU A 290 3.32 -6.56 -10.67
C LEU A 290 4.67 -6.85 -10.00
N ARG A 291 4.65 -7.65 -8.94
CA ARG A 291 5.83 -8.37 -8.41
C ARG A 291 5.43 -9.81 -8.12
N ILE A 292 6.38 -10.72 -8.33
CA ILE A 292 6.22 -12.15 -8.07
C ILE A 292 7.20 -12.53 -6.95
N PHE A 293 6.77 -13.35 -6.01
CA PHE A 293 7.61 -13.95 -4.97
C PHE A 293 7.35 -15.45 -4.89
N LEU A 294 8.37 -16.21 -4.47
CA LEU A 294 8.30 -17.63 -4.15
C LEU A 294 8.87 -17.80 -2.74
N ASP A 295 8.09 -18.37 -1.82
CA ASP A 295 8.54 -18.67 -0.44
C ASP A 295 9.23 -17.48 0.27
N GLY A 296 8.67 -16.28 0.06
CA GLY A 296 9.16 -15.03 0.63
C GLY A 296 10.43 -14.45 0.03
N LYS A 297 10.91 -15.02 -1.09
CA LYS A 297 11.99 -14.49 -1.92
C LYS A 297 11.38 -13.86 -3.17
N LYS A 298 11.79 -12.64 -3.51
CA LYS A 298 11.36 -11.99 -4.76
C LYS A 298 11.89 -12.77 -5.96
N VAL A 299 11.01 -13.08 -6.91
CA VAL A 299 11.41 -13.55 -8.24
C VAL A 299 11.88 -12.32 -8.99
N GLU A 300 13.16 -12.32 -9.38
CA GLU A 300 13.72 -11.24 -10.19
C GLU A 300 13.37 -11.43 -11.67
N HIS A 301 13.28 -10.32 -12.40
CA HIS A 301 12.88 -10.33 -13.81
C HIS A 301 13.99 -10.95 -14.70
N PRO A 302 13.65 -11.64 -15.83
CA PRO A 302 14.61 -12.45 -16.59
C PRO A 302 15.81 -11.66 -17.15
N THR A 303 15.63 -10.34 -17.33
CA THR A 303 16.65 -9.41 -17.81
C THR A 303 17.64 -8.94 -16.73
N SER A 304 17.43 -9.31 -15.46
CA SER A 304 18.37 -9.06 -14.38
C SER A 304 19.45 -10.15 -14.33
N VAL A 305 20.68 -9.80 -14.75
CA VAL A 305 21.80 -10.75 -14.89
C VAL A 305 22.49 -10.99 -13.54
N ILE A 306 21.71 -11.41 -12.53
CA ILE A 306 22.20 -11.73 -11.18
C ILE A 306 22.27 -13.26 -11.02
N GLU A 307 23.48 -13.76 -10.75
CA GLU A 307 23.78 -15.17 -10.53
C GLU A 307 22.98 -15.72 -9.34
N GLY A 308 21.84 -16.38 -9.64
CA GLY A 308 20.90 -16.93 -8.66
C GLY A 308 19.42 -16.68 -8.98
N GLY A 309 19.09 -15.64 -9.76
CA GLY A 309 17.69 -15.31 -10.08
C GLY A 309 16.97 -16.39 -10.90
N ALA A 310 17.66 -16.94 -11.91
CA ALA A 310 17.10 -17.94 -12.84
C ALA A 310 16.52 -19.17 -12.13
N GLY A 311 17.22 -19.69 -11.12
CA GLY A 311 16.76 -20.88 -10.39
C GLY A 311 15.48 -20.64 -9.58
N ILE A 312 15.23 -19.42 -9.12
CA ILE A 312 13.97 -19.07 -8.41
C ILE A 312 12.81 -18.98 -9.42
N MET A 313 13.06 -18.44 -10.62
CA MET A 313 12.06 -18.41 -11.69
C MET A 313 11.67 -19.82 -12.17
N GLU A 314 12.66 -20.70 -12.36
CA GLU A 314 12.42 -22.11 -12.72
C GLU A 314 11.59 -22.83 -11.64
N GLN A 315 11.92 -22.63 -10.35
CA GLN A 315 11.13 -23.16 -9.24
C GLN A 315 9.69 -22.60 -9.22
N ALA A 316 9.50 -21.32 -9.53
CA ALA A 316 8.17 -20.70 -9.60
C ALA A 316 7.34 -21.28 -10.76
N GLU A 317 7.94 -21.48 -11.94
CA GLU A 317 7.29 -22.18 -13.05
C GLU A 317 6.93 -23.62 -12.68
N THR A 318 7.88 -24.39 -12.14
CA THR A 318 7.64 -25.77 -11.68
C THR A 318 6.51 -25.85 -10.66
N LEU A 319 6.44 -24.88 -9.72
CA LEU A 319 5.33 -24.78 -8.78
C LEU A 319 4.01 -24.51 -9.52
N THR A 320 3.93 -23.54 -10.44
CA THR A 320 2.69 -23.29 -11.19
C THR A 320 2.20 -24.49 -12.01
N LYS A 321 3.12 -25.20 -12.66
CA LYS A 321 2.85 -26.44 -13.42
C LYS A 321 2.26 -27.53 -12.51
N LYS A 322 2.80 -27.68 -11.29
CA LYS A 322 2.26 -28.60 -10.28
C LYS A 322 0.88 -28.15 -9.79
N LEU A 323 0.75 -26.91 -9.34
CA LEU A 323 -0.47 -26.33 -8.76
C LEU A 323 -1.69 -26.52 -9.68
N TYR A 324 -1.53 -26.22 -10.97
CA TYR A 324 -2.59 -26.35 -11.97
C TYR A 324 -2.64 -27.72 -12.68
N ASN A 325 -1.80 -28.68 -12.28
CA ASN A 325 -1.62 -29.99 -12.92
C ASN A 325 -1.48 -29.90 -14.46
N ASP A 326 -0.71 -28.92 -14.93
CA ASP A 326 -0.57 -28.55 -16.34
C ASP A 326 0.92 -28.39 -16.69
N PRO A 327 1.56 -29.39 -17.33
CA PRO A 327 3.00 -29.36 -17.59
C PRO A 327 3.41 -28.32 -18.64
N ASN A 328 2.46 -27.81 -19.44
CA ASN A 328 2.71 -26.81 -20.48
C ASN A 328 2.53 -25.38 -19.98
N LEU A 329 1.98 -25.19 -18.77
CA LEU A 329 1.69 -23.89 -18.21
C LEU A 329 2.97 -23.08 -17.97
N ASN A 330 3.09 -21.90 -18.57
CA ASN A 330 4.14 -20.94 -18.23
C ASN A 330 3.67 -19.91 -17.18
N LEU A 331 4.61 -19.18 -16.58
CA LEU A 331 4.31 -18.24 -15.49
C LEU A 331 3.37 -17.09 -15.92
N ALA A 332 3.39 -16.66 -17.19
CA ALA A 332 2.48 -15.63 -17.70
C ALA A 332 1.02 -16.12 -17.73
N GLN A 333 0.82 -17.33 -18.25
CA GLN A 333 -0.48 -18.00 -18.28
C GLN A 333 -0.97 -18.32 -16.86
N ALA A 334 -0.07 -18.68 -15.93
CA ALA A 334 -0.40 -18.87 -14.53
C ALA A 334 -0.91 -17.56 -13.89
N VAL A 335 -0.21 -16.44 -14.11
CA VAL A 335 -0.67 -15.10 -13.67
C VAL A 335 -2.04 -14.76 -14.26
N ALA A 336 -2.29 -15.06 -15.55
CA ALA A 336 -3.60 -14.88 -16.16
C ALA A 336 -4.70 -15.74 -15.51
N ARG A 337 -4.46 -17.03 -15.26
CA ARG A 337 -5.40 -17.93 -14.55
C ARG A 337 -5.70 -17.45 -13.12
N ILE A 338 -4.68 -16.98 -12.39
CA ILE A 338 -4.85 -16.44 -11.04
C ILE A 338 -5.71 -15.18 -11.06
N LEU A 339 -5.47 -14.26 -12.00
CA LEU A 339 -6.22 -13.00 -12.11
C LEU A 339 -7.64 -13.16 -12.66
N ALA A 340 -7.90 -14.23 -13.41
CA ALA A 340 -9.24 -14.62 -13.88
C ALA A 340 -10.05 -15.40 -12.83
N SER A 341 -9.46 -15.79 -11.69
CA SER A 341 -10.16 -16.54 -10.64
C SER A 341 -11.32 -15.73 -10.01
N GLU A 342 -12.40 -16.43 -9.64
CA GLU A 342 -13.62 -15.83 -9.10
C GLU A 342 -13.36 -15.00 -7.83
N GLN A 343 -12.49 -15.48 -6.94
CA GLN A 343 -12.11 -14.79 -5.71
C GLN A 343 -11.41 -13.45 -5.99
N VAL A 344 -10.41 -13.44 -6.90
CA VAL A 344 -9.68 -12.21 -7.27
C VAL A 344 -10.60 -11.25 -8.02
N GLN A 345 -11.44 -11.73 -8.94
CA GLN A 345 -12.41 -10.91 -9.66
C GLN A 345 -13.51 -10.34 -8.74
N THR A 346 -13.92 -11.07 -7.69
CA THR A 346 -14.88 -10.57 -6.68
C THR A 346 -14.29 -9.42 -5.87
N ILE A 347 -13.04 -9.55 -5.42
CA ILE A 347 -12.32 -8.49 -4.69
C ILE A 347 -12.07 -7.27 -5.60
N LEU A 348 -11.68 -7.48 -6.87
CA LEU A 348 -11.54 -6.40 -7.86
C LEU A 348 -12.89 -5.70 -8.12
N LYS A 349 -14.00 -6.45 -8.23
CA LYS A 349 -15.35 -5.88 -8.39
C LYS A 349 -15.77 -5.03 -7.18
N ARG A 350 -15.45 -5.45 -5.94
CA ARG A 350 -15.67 -4.62 -4.75
C ARG A 350 -14.79 -3.38 -4.74
N LEU A 351 -13.48 -3.51 -4.99
CA LEU A 351 -12.55 -2.38 -5.09
C LEU A 351 -13.02 -1.34 -6.12
N ARG A 352 -13.40 -1.74 -7.34
CA ARG A 352 -13.94 -0.85 -8.36
C ARG A 352 -15.19 -0.12 -7.88
N THR A 353 -16.10 -0.84 -7.22
CA THR A 353 -17.31 -0.25 -6.64
C THR A 353 -16.97 0.83 -5.61
N LEU A 354 -16.03 0.56 -4.70
CA LEU A 354 -15.58 1.52 -3.68
C LEU A 354 -14.86 2.73 -4.30
N GLN A 355 -13.94 2.49 -5.24
CA GLN A 355 -13.24 3.53 -6.00
C GLN A 355 -14.23 4.49 -6.69
N GLN A 356 -15.29 3.96 -7.32
CA GLN A 356 -16.37 4.73 -7.97
C GLN A 356 -17.30 5.43 -6.97
N ARG A 357 -17.64 4.77 -5.86
CA ARG A 357 -18.55 5.29 -4.83
C ARG A 357 -17.99 6.54 -4.16
N TYR A 358 -16.69 6.51 -3.87
CA TYR A 358 -16.00 7.59 -3.16
C TYR A 358 -15.28 8.58 -4.09
N ASP A 359 -15.38 8.42 -5.40
CA ASP A 359 -15.01 9.46 -6.36
C ASP A 359 -16.03 9.57 -7.50
N PRO A 360 -17.18 10.22 -7.23
CA PRO A 360 -18.25 10.37 -8.20
C PRO A 360 -18.02 11.52 -9.21
N ILE A 361 -17.12 12.47 -8.92
CA ILE A 361 -16.99 13.76 -9.62
C ILE A 361 -15.56 14.11 -10.08
N ASP A 362 -14.57 13.25 -9.83
CA ASP A 362 -13.14 13.46 -10.08
C ASP A 362 -12.51 14.62 -9.26
N VAL A 363 -11.18 14.66 -9.20
CA VAL A 363 -10.42 15.73 -8.51
C VAL A 363 -10.77 17.12 -9.04
N GLU A 364 -11.10 17.25 -10.32
CA GLU A 364 -11.61 18.48 -10.90
C GLU A 364 -12.98 18.89 -10.37
N GLY A 365 -13.88 17.94 -10.08
CA GLY A 365 -15.17 18.22 -9.49
C GLY A 365 -15.04 18.76 -8.06
N VAL A 366 -14.13 18.17 -7.28
CA VAL A 366 -13.79 18.67 -5.93
C VAL A 366 -13.17 20.07 -6.01
N ASP A 367 -12.35 20.37 -7.02
CA ASP A 367 -11.80 21.72 -7.25
C ASP A 367 -12.86 22.75 -7.64
N LYS A 368 -13.78 22.40 -8.56
CA LYS A 368 -14.92 23.24 -8.95
C LYS A 368 -15.81 23.55 -7.75
N GLU A 369 -16.04 22.57 -6.87
CA GLU A 369 -16.85 22.76 -5.66
C GLU A 369 -16.11 23.55 -4.57
N ALA A 370 -14.78 23.41 -4.46
CA ALA A 370 -13.96 24.28 -3.60
C ALA A 370 -14.04 25.75 -4.05
N GLN A 371 -13.94 26.00 -5.36
CA GLN A 371 -14.11 27.34 -5.92
C GLN A 371 -15.53 27.88 -5.69
N ARG A 372 -16.56 27.02 -5.76
CA ARG A 372 -17.96 27.39 -5.55
C ARG A 372 -18.32 27.68 -4.08
N GLN A 373 -17.74 26.94 -3.12
CA GLN A 373 -18.04 27.11 -1.69
C GLN A 373 -17.10 28.10 -0.98
N GLU A 374 -15.80 28.10 -1.31
CA GLU A 374 -14.76 28.87 -0.60
C GLU A 374 -14.09 29.96 -1.44
N GLY A 375 -14.37 30.03 -2.76
CA GLY A 375 -13.79 31.03 -3.66
C GLY A 375 -12.33 30.80 -4.02
N LYS A 376 -11.79 29.57 -3.85
CA LYS A 376 -10.38 29.21 -4.06
C LYS A 376 -10.24 27.88 -4.78
N SER A 377 -9.18 27.70 -5.58
CA SER A 377 -8.82 26.37 -6.09
C SER A 377 -8.15 25.54 -4.99
N LEU A 378 -8.21 24.21 -5.12
CA LEU A 378 -7.34 23.31 -4.35
C LEU A 378 -5.84 23.54 -4.63
N LEU A 379 -5.48 24.16 -5.77
CA LEU A 379 -4.10 24.60 -6.01
C LEU A 379 -3.66 25.75 -5.09
N ASP A 380 -4.61 26.60 -4.68
CA ASP A 380 -4.37 27.77 -3.81
C ASP A 380 -4.48 27.40 -2.31
N ARG A 381 -4.72 26.12 -1.98
CA ARG A 381 -4.92 25.67 -0.60
C ARG A 381 -3.59 25.60 0.15
N THR A 382 -3.37 26.55 1.05
CA THR A 382 -2.18 26.64 1.92
C THR A 382 -2.48 26.34 3.40
N ASP A 383 -3.73 26.05 3.74
CA ASP A 383 -4.17 25.68 5.09
C ASP A 383 -3.84 24.22 5.43
N GLU A 384 -3.37 23.99 6.66
CA GLU A 384 -3.09 22.68 7.25
C GLU A 384 -4.41 21.97 7.65
N MET A 385 -5.28 21.77 6.67
CA MET A 385 -6.55 21.09 6.86
C MET A 385 -6.34 19.60 7.13
N SER A 386 -6.73 19.12 8.31
CA SER A 386 -6.96 17.68 8.53
C SER A 386 -8.42 17.31 8.25
N ILE A 387 -8.67 16.03 8.00
CA ILE A 387 -10.00 15.40 8.09
C ILE A 387 -9.90 14.37 9.23
N SER A 388 -10.77 14.51 10.23
CA SER A 388 -10.80 13.60 11.39
C SER A 388 -11.54 12.29 11.07
N LEU A 389 -11.27 11.24 11.85
CA LEU A 389 -11.93 9.94 11.69
C LEU A 389 -13.47 10.03 11.75
N ALA A 390 -14.00 10.88 12.64
CA ALA A 390 -15.45 11.10 12.76
C ALA A 390 -16.06 11.77 11.51
N GLU A 391 -15.29 12.53 10.74
CA GLU A 391 -15.75 13.11 9.47
C GLU A 391 -15.74 12.08 8.34
N TYR A 392 -14.79 11.13 8.35
CA TYR A 392 -14.89 9.94 7.49
C TYR A 392 -16.11 9.09 7.85
N GLU A 393 -16.42 8.88 9.12
CA GLU A 393 -17.65 8.16 9.55
C GLU A 393 -18.94 8.91 9.12
N SER A 394 -18.99 10.24 9.25
CA SER A 394 -20.11 11.07 8.74
C SER A 394 -20.29 10.90 7.23
N MET A 395 -19.19 11.00 6.48
CA MET A 395 -19.16 10.82 5.04
C MET A 395 -19.63 9.40 4.65
N LEU A 396 -19.12 8.36 5.32
CA LEU A 396 -19.54 6.97 5.11
C LEU A 396 -21.04 6.78 5.37
N ALA A 397 -21.61 7.40 6.41
CA ALA A 397 -23.04 7.29 6.71
C ALA A 397 -23.92 7.92 5.62
N LYS A 398 -23.53 9.09 5.10
CA LYS A 398 -24.25 9.80 4.01
C LYS A 398 -24.11 9.09 2.66
N VAL A 399 -22.90 8.69 2.29
CA VAL A 399 -22.63 7.88 1.08
C VAL A 399 -23.22 6.47 1.23
N GLY A 400 -23.43 6.03 2.49
CA GLY A 400 -24.22 4.88 2.92
C GLY A 400 -25.70 4.99 2.53
N SER A 401 -26.36 6.07 2.95
CA SER A 401 -27.79 6.32 2.70
C SER A 401 -28.13 6.74 1.27
N GLY A 402 -27.12 7.04 0.44
CA GLY A 402 -27.29 7.54 -0.93
C GLY A 402 -27.50 9.06 -1.00
N GLU A 403 -27.18 9.80 0.05
CA GLU A 403 -27.22 11.26 0.07
C GLU A 403 -26.18 11.83 -0.90
N LYS A 404 -26.62 12.77 -1.75
CA LYS A 404 -25.77 13.40 -2.78
C LYS A 404 -25.19 14.76 -2.36
N ASN A 405 -25.74 15.37 -1.31
CA ASN A 405 -25.43 16.74 -0.90
C ASN A 405 -24.33 16.75 0.18
N LEU A 406 -23.17 16.21 -0.16
CA LEU A 406 -22.01 16.24 0.72
C LEU A 406 -21.44 17.67 0.86
N SER A 407 -20.97 18.01 2.06
CA SER A 407 -20.17 19.23 2.25
C SER A 407 -18.80 19.12 1.57
N LEU A 408 -18.09 20.24 1.34
CA LEU A 408 -16.77 20.19 0.71
C LEU A 408 -15.77 19.31 1.49
N ARG A 409 -15.83 19.32 2.83
CA ARG A 409 -14.98 18.46 3.68
C ARG A 409 -15.31 16.97 3.51
N GLU A 410 -16.59 16.63 3.36
CA GLU A 410 -17.03 15.26 3.10
C GLU A 410 -16.70 14.81 1.67
N LEU A 411 -16.75 15.71 0.67
CA LEU A 411 -16.26 15.43 -0.69
C LEU A 411 -14.75 15.19 -0.72
N ILE A 412 -13.99 15.99 0.04
CA ILE A 412 -12.54 15.79 0.22
C ILE A 412 -12.25 14.45 0.91
N ALA A 413 -12.95 14.13 2.01
CA ALA A 413 -12.81 12.85 2.71
C ALA A 413 -13.11 11.66 1.79
N SER A 414 -14.23 11.72 1.07
CA SER A 414 -14.65 10.74 0.07
C SER A 414 -13.55 10.53 -0.98
N PHE A 415 -13.11 11.61 -1.64
CA PHE A 415 -12.07 11.53 -2.67
C PHE A 415 -10.75 10.94 -2.12
N LEU A 416 -10.31 11.33 -0.92
CA LEU A 416 -9.11 10.79 -0.29
C LEU A 416 -9.24 9.29 0.05
N LEU A 417 -10.41 8.83 0.49
CA LEU A 417 -10.70 7.40 0.65
C LEU A 417 -10.65 6.65 -0.70
N SER A 418 -11.23 7.21 -1.76
CA SER A 418 -11.10 6.66 -3.12
C SER A 418 -9.64 6.57 -3.57
N THR A 419 -8.79 7.58 -3.28
CA THR A 419 -7.36 7.49 -3.58
C THR A 419 -6.63 6.40 -2.78
N SER A 420 -7.14 5.97 -1.64
CA SER A 420 -6.64 4.79 -0.91
C SER A 420 -6.97 3.50 -1.65
N TYR A 421 -8.21 3.32 -2.10
CA TYR A 421 -8.59 2.16 -2.91
C TYR A 421 -7.95 2.15 -4.32
N LYS A 422 -7.57 3.31 -4.88
CA LYS A 422 -6.85 3.42 -6.17
C LYS A 422 -5.36 3.09 -6.10
N ASP A 423 -4.71 3.25 -4.94
CA ASP A 423 -3.25 3.10 -4.82
C ASP A 423 -2.80 1.92 -3.93
N CYS A 424 -3.77 1.17 -3.39
CA CYS A 424 -3.58 -0.10 -2.69
C CYS A 424 -2.91 -1.18 -3.56
N SER A 425 -2.54 -2.29 -2.94
CA SER A 425 -2.07 -3.51 -3.62
C SER A 425 -2.91 -4.71 -3.22
N LEU A 426 -3.26 -5.56 -4.18
CA LEU A 426 -3.66 -6.94 -3.92
C LEU A 426 -2.39 -7.74 -3.62
N PHE A 427 -2.44 -8.55 -2.57
CA PHE A 427 -1.38 -9.47 -2.18
C PHE A 427 -1.96 -10.89 -2.20
N ILE A 428 -1.80 -11.55 -3.35
CA ILE A 428 -2.42 -12.83 -3.69
C ILE A 428 -1.41 -13.93 -3.39
N ARG A 429 -1.70 -14.78 -2.40
CA ARG A 429 -0.94 -16.01 -2.10
C ARG A 429 -1.62 -17.19 -2.78
N ILE A 430 -0.84 -18.09 -3.36
CA ILE A 430 -1.31 -19.29 -4.03
C ILE A 430 -0.50 -20.48 -3.51
N SER A 431 -1.18 -21.51 -3.03
CA SER A 431 -0.58 -22.72 -2.43
C SER A 431 -1.28 -24.00 -2.88
N ASP A 432 -0.61 -25.13 -2.62
CA ASP A 432 -1.12 -26.47 -2.94
C ASP A 432 -2.44 -26.77 -2.20
N GLY A 433 -3.36 -27.46 -2.85
CA GLY A 433 -4.70 -27.75 -2.32
C GLY A 433 -5.24 -29.12 -2.74
N PRO A 434 -6.34 -29.62 -2.13
CA PRO A 434 -6.76 -31.01 -2.30
C PRO A 434 -7.21 -31.39 -3.71
N ASN A 435 -7.75 -30.43 -4.48
CA ASN A 435 -8.25 -30.62 -5.85
C ASN A 435 -7.80 -29.50 -6.81
N GLU A 436 -7.56 -28.30 -6.29
CA GLU A 436 -7.20 -27.09 -7.02
C GLU A 436 -6.31 -26.18 -6.15
N PRO A 437 -5.61 -25.18 -6.71
CA PRO A 437 -4.79 -24.26 -5.92
C PRO A 437 -5.62 -23.45 -4.92
N VAL A 438 -5.22 -23.43 -3.66
CA VAL A 438 -5.83 -22.54 -2.67
C VAL A 438 -5.28 -21.13 -2.90
N ILE A 439 -6.18 -20.16 -3.05
CA ILE A 439 -5.84 -18.74 -3.23
C ILE A 439 -6.30 -17.97 -1.99
N HIS A 440 -5.42 -17.09 -1.47
CA HIS A 440 -5.71 -16.16 -0.38
C HIS A 440 -5.29 -14.75 -0.78
N THR A 441 -6.26 -13.86 -0.98
CA THR A 441 -6.01 -12.47 -1.41
C THR A 441 -6.21 -11.51 -0.25
N HIS A 442 -5.23 -10.64 -0.04
CA HIS A 442 -5.27 -9.58 0.96
C HIS A 442 -5.10 -8.21 0.30
N LEU A 443 -5.50 -7.13 0.98
CA LEU A 443 -5.29 -5.75 0.56
C LEU A 443 -4.29 -5.04 1.48
N VAL A 444 -3.31 -4.37 0.88
CA VAL A 444 -2.26 -3.60 1.58
C VAL A 444 -2.11 -2.19 1.00
N ASP A 445 -1.35 -1.31 1.66
CA ASP A 445 -1.18 0.12 1.34
C ASP A 445 -2.47 0.99 1.46
N LEU A 446 -3.47 0.51 2.20
CA LEU A 446 -4.75 1.19 2.50
C LEU A 446 -4.66 2.32 3.55
N ASP A 447 -3.45 2.77 3.94
CA ASP A 447 -3.24 3.95 4.80
C ASP A 447 -4.01 5.18 4.27
N PRO A 448 -4.63 6.01 5.15
CA PRO A 448 -5.32 7.23 4.74
C PRO A 448 -4.37 8.21 4.03
N LYS A 449 -4.88 8.98 3.06
CA LYS A 449 -4.07 9.96 2.32
C LYS A 449 -4.25 11.35 2.96
N PRO A 450 -3.16 12.07 3.30
CA PRO A 450 -3.26 13.39 3.92
C PRO A 450 -3.72 14.46 2.91
N VAL A 451 -4.47 15.45 3.40
CA VAL A 451 -5.13 16.50 2.59
C VAL A 451 -4.11 17.35 1.83
N VAL A 452 -2.91 17.53 2.38
CA VAL A 452 -1.76 18.21 1.73
C VAL A 452 -1.36 17.63 0.36
N LYS A 453 -1.89 16.44 -0.02
CA LYS A 453 -1.72 15.88 -1.37
C LYS A 453 -2.74 16.39 -2.40
N LEU A 454 -3.86 17.01 -2.02
CA LEU A 454 -4.87 17.49 -2.97
C LEU A 454 -4.32 18.45 -4.03
N PRO A 455 -3.47 19.46 -3.72
CA PRO A 455 -2.93 20.36 -4.74
C PRO A 455 -2.10 19.60 -5.79
N TYR A 456 -1.28 18.65 -5.32
CA TYR A 456 -0.48 17.78 -6.18
C TYR A 456 -1.34 16.82 -7.03
N LEU A 457 -2.39 16.24 -6.44
CA LEU A 457 -3.29 15.32 -7.16
C LEU A 457 -4.07 16.03 -8.27
N LEU A 458 -4.46 17.29 -8.06
CA LEU A 458 -5.09 18.12 -9.07
C LEU A 458 -4.08 18.57 -10.15
N SER A 459 -2.87 19.00 -9.76
CA SER A 459 -1.87 19.47 -10.73
C SER A 459 -1.40 18.33 -11.65
N ILE A 460 -1.11 17.15 -11.10
CA ILE A 460 -0.67 15.99 -11.90
C ILE A 460 -1.81 15.42 -12.75
N ASP A 461 -3.09 15.59 -12.39
CA ASP A 461 -4.20 15.19 -13.24
C ASP A 461 -4.37 16.13 -14.45
N ARG A 462 -4.27 17.44 -14.24
CA ARG A 462 -4.22 18.45 -15.32
C ARG A 462 -3.03 18.23 -16.26
N GLU A 463 -1.85 17.95 -15.70
CA GLU A 463 -0.64 17.66 -16.47
C GLU A 463 -0.79 16.40 -17.34
N ILE A 464 -1.24 15.28 -16.76
CA ILE A 464 -1.51 14.03 -17.48
C ILE A 464 -2.51 14.24 -18.62
N THR A 465 -3.63 14.93 -18.34
CA THR A 465 -4.70 15.14 -19.33
C THR A 465 -4.22 16.05 -20.47
N LYS A 466 -3.45 17.10 -20.16
CA LYS A 466 -2.83 17.96 -21.17
C LYS A 466 -1.86 17.17 -22.05
N THR A 467 -0.86 16.52 -21.46
CA THR A 467 0.20 15.80 -22.20
C THR A 467 -0.38 14.67 -23.05
N PHE A 468 -1.39 13.95 -22.55
CA PHE A 468 -2.11 12.96 -23.34
C PHE A 468 -2.88 13.58 -24.52
N THR A 469 -3.52 14.72 -24.33
CA THR A 469 -4.26 15.45 -25.37
C THR A 469 -3.35 16.07 -26.45
N GLU A 470 -2.08 16.33 -26.13
CA GLU A 470 -1.06 16.73 -27.10
C GLU A 470 -0.57 15.48 -27.87
N TRP A 471 -0.08 14.46 -27.17
CA TRP A 471 0.41 13.21 -27.75
C TRP A 471 -0.60 12.50 -28.67
N ALA A 472 -1.87 12.41 -28.27
CA ALA A 472 -2.91 11.74 -29.04
C ALA A 472 -3.15 12.36 -30.43
N LYS A 473 -2.87 13.66 -30.59
CA LYS A 473 -2.93 14.34 -31.90
C LYS A 473 -1.74 13.96 -32.77
N ASP A 474 -0.55 13.91 -32.17
CA ASP A 474 0.70 13.60 -32.86
C ASP A 474 0.71 12.15 -33.38
N VAL A 475 0.15 11.18 -32.61
CA VAL A 475 0.02 9.77 -33.03
C VAL A 475 -1.28 9.44 -33.77
N GLN A 476 -2.15 10.43 -34.03
CA GLN A 476 -3.42 10.28 -34.73
C GLN A 476 -4.31 9.17 -34.13
N LEU A 477 -4.76 9.40 -32.89
CA LEU A 477 -5.67 8.53 -32.13
C LEU A 477 -7.15 8.91 -32.31
#